data_AF-A0A968S2J8-F1
#
_entry.id   AF-A0A968S2J8-F1
#
_cell.length_a   1.000
_cell.length_b   1.000
_cell.length_c   1.000
_cell.angle_alpha   90.00
_cell.angle_beta   90.00
_cell.angle_gamma   90.00
#
_symmetry.space_group_name_H-M   'P 1'
#
loop_
_entity.id
_entity.type
_entity.pdbx_description
1 polymer ?
#
loop_
_entity_poly.entity_id
_entity_poly.type
_entity_poly.pdbx_seq_one_letter_code
_entity_poly.pdbx_strand_id
1 'polypeptide(L)'
;FYTLGPLTTDIAPGYDHITSGIGAAMIGWYGTAMLCYVTPKEHLGLPNGEDVRNGLIAYKIAAHAADIARHRVGSRDRDDQLSTARYNFDWNRQFELSLDPDRAREYHDETLPADIYKTAEFCSMCGPKFCPMQTKVDADALTELEKFLAQDKSLAEVQG
;
A
#
# COMPACT_ATOMS: atom_id res chain seq x y z
N PHE A 1 -28.27 -4.87 -0.98
CA PHE A 1 -28.34 -4.03 0.23
C PHE A 1 -27.33 -2.88 0.11
N TYR A 2 -27.59 -1.75 0.79
CA TYR A 2 -26.72 -0.57 0.80
C TYR A 2 -26.47 -0.18 2.26
N THR A 3 -25.20 -0.03 2.67
CA THR A 3 -24.82 0.24 4.07
C THR A 3 -23.88 1.44 4.16
N LEU A 4 -23.89 2.12 5.31
CA LEU A 4 -22.88 3.09 5.73
C LEU A 4 -21.97 2.41 6.75
N GLY A 5 -20.75 2.06 6.37
CA GLY A 5 -19.91 1.14 7.17
C GLY A 5 -20.43 -0.30 7.17
N PRO A 6 -20.70 -0.92 8.34
CA PRO A 6 -20.90 -0.28 9.66
C PRO A 6 -19.62 0.02 10.44
N LEU A 7 -19.65 1.06 11.27
CA LEU A 7 -18.63 1.28 12.30
C LEU A 7 -18.67 0.12 13.30
N THR A 8 -17.51 -0.49 13.54
CA THR A 8 -17.38 -1.63 14.46
C THR A 8 -17.10 -1.21 15.90
N THR A 9 -16.72 0.05 16.11
CA THR A 9 -16.47 0.64 17.42
C THR A 9 -16.55 2.16 17.34
N ASP A 10 -16.95 2.80 18.44
CA ASP A 10 -17.21 4.24 18.52
C ASP A 10 -16.04 5.03 19.17
N ILE A 11 -14.97 4.36 19.60
CA ILE A 11 -13.91 4.98 20.43
C ILE A 11 -12.76 5.59 19.61
N ALA A 12 -12.88 5.69 18.29
CA ALA A 12 -11.79 6.15 17.41
C ALA A 12 -12.22 7.24 16.40
N PRO A 13 -12.89 8.33 16.83
CA PRO A 13 -13.16 9.46 15.95
C PRO A 13 -11.85 10.02 15.39
N GLY A 14 -11.83 10.36 14.10
CA GLY A 14 -10.59 10.65 13.35
C GLY A 14 -10.08 9.44 12.55
N TYR A 15 -10.55 8.24 12.89
CA TYR A 15 -10.17 6.97 12.25
C TYR A 15 -11.38 6.15 11.82
N ASP A 16 -12.54 6.77 11.66
CA ASP A 16 -13.79 6.05 11.38
C ASP A 16 -13.81 5.37 10.01
N HIS A 17 -13.04 5.87 9.04
CA HIS A 17 -12.76 5.15 7.79
C HIS A 17 -12.13 3.76 8.01
N ILE A 18 -11.37 3.56 9.09
CA ILE A 18 -10.78 2.27 9.49
C ILE A 18 -11.81 1.44 10.27
N THR A 19 -12.44 2.02 11.30
CA THR A 19 -13.44 1.31 12.14
C THR A 19 -14.59 0.79 11.28
N SER A 20 -15.03 1.58 10.32
CA SER A 20 -16.09 1.22 9.38
C SER A 20 -15.60 0.37 8.22
N GLY A 21 -14.34 0.50 7.78
CA GLY A 21 -13.75 -0.34 6.74
C GLY A 21 -13.77 -1.83 7.12
N ILE A 22 -13.56 -2.14 8.40
CA ILE A 22 -13.67 -3.51 8.94
C ILE A 22 -15.09 -4.05 8.76
N GLY A 23 -16.09 -3.31 9.24
CA GLY A 23 -17.49 -3.72 9.13
C GLY A 23 -17.96 -3.78 7.68
N ALA A 24 -17.53 -2.83 6.85
CA ALA A 24 -17.84 -2.77 5.43
C ALA A 24 -17.32 -4.00 4.68
N ALA A 25 -16.09 -4.45 4.96
CA ALA A 25 -15.54 -5.68 4.38
C ALA A 25 -16.34 -6.92 4.81
N MET A 26 -16.68 -7.02 6.10
CA MET A 26 -17.47 -8.15 6.63
C MET A 26 -18.88 -8.20 6.03
N ILE A 27 -19.61 -7.09 6.05
CA ILE A 27 -20.98 -7.05 5.55
C ILE A 27 -21.03 -7.13 4.02
N GLY A 28 -19.99 -6.64 3.34
CA GLY A 28 -19.77 -6.83 1.91
C GLY A 28 -19.58 -8.31 1.57
N TRP A 29 -18.76 -9.03 2.35
CA TRP A 29 -18.59 -10.48 2.23
C TRP A 29 -19.93 -11.21 2.42
N TYR A 30 -20.74 -10.79 3.38
CA TYR A 30 -22.08 -11.34 3.63
C TYR A 30 -23.17 -10.91 2.63
N GLY A 31 -22.82 -10.15 1.58
CA GLY A 31 -23.69 -9.93 0.44
C GLY A 31 -24.24 -8.52 0.26
N THR A 32 -23.77 -7.54 1.05
CA THR A 32 -24.05 -6.13 0.73
C THR A 32 -23.54 -5.79 -0.67
N ALA A 33 -24.34 -5.04 -1.42
CA ALA A 33 -24.11 -4.76 -2.83
C ALA A 33 -23.42 -3.41 -3.07
N MET A 34 -23.59 -2.46 -2.16
CA MET A 34 -22.96 -1.15 -2.21
C MET A 34 -22.57 -0.70 -0.80
N LEU A 35 -21.39 -0.12 -0.67
CA LEU A 35 -20.83 0.37 0.59
C LEU A 35 -20.67 1.89 0.49
N CYS A 36 -21.39 2.65 1.31
CA CYS A 36 -21.15 4.09 1.45
C CYS A 36 -19.87 4.25 2.26
N TYR A 37 -18.92 4.96 1.68
CA TYR A 37 -17.68 5.29 2.38
C TYR A 37 -17.91 6.17 3.61
N VAL A 38 -16.96 6.10 4.52
CA VAL A 38 -16.85 6.93 5.72
C VAL A 38 -15.46 7.55 5.67
N THR A 39 -15.38 8.84 5.93
CA THR A 39 -14.10 9.58 5.87
C THR A 39 -13.41 9.58 7.23
N PRO A 40 -12.12 9.93 7.32
CA PRO A 40 -11.46 10.15 8.61
C PRO A 40 -12.17 11.17 9.51
N LYS A 41 -12.82 12.19 8.90
CA LYS A 41 -13.53 13.27 9.61
C LYS A 41 -14.99 12.98 9.94
N GLU A 42 -15.46 11.75 9.74
CA GLU A 42 -16.80 11.38 10.23
C GLU A 42 -16.93 11.74 11.71
N HIS A 43 -18.10 12.27 12.10
CA HIS A 43 -18.39 12.80 13.44
C HIS A 43 -17.56 14.01 13.89
N LEU A 44 -16.67 14.56 13.05
CA LEU A 44 -15.77 15.66 13.41
C LEU A 44 -15.94 16.91 12.54
N GLY A 45 -16.26 16.76 11.26
CA GLY A 45 -16.47 17.91 10.38
C GLY A 45 -16.50 17.57 8.90
N LEU A 46 -16.49 18.61 8.06
CA LEU A 46 -16.51 18.43 6.61
C LEU A 46 -15.16 17.90 6.10
N PRO A 47 -15.15 16.86 5.24
CA PRO A 47 -13.94 16.31 4.66
C PRO A 47 -13.31 17.27 3.65
N ASN A 48 -11.98 17.29 3.60
CA ASN A 48 -11.20 17.90 2.52
C ASN A 48 -10.81 16.84 1.46
N GLY A 49 -10.05 17.23 0.44
CA GLY A 49 -9.67 16.31 -0.65
C GLY A 49 -8.87 15.08 -0.19
N GLU A 50 -8.01 15.22 0.82
CA GLU A 50 -7.24 14.11 1.37
C GLU A 50 -8.11 13.18 2.21
N ASP A 51 -9.06 13.73 2.98
CA ASP A 51 -10.05 12.93 3.71
C ASP A 51 -10.92 12.09 2.75
N VAL A 52 -11.30 12.68 1.61
CA VAL A 52 -12.04 11.98 0.55
C VAL A 52 -11.19 10.88 -0.07
N ARG A 53 -9.92 11.15 -0.42
CA ARG A 53 -9.00 10.14 -0.95
C ARG A 53 -8.86 8.95 0.00
N ASN A 54 -8.61 9.22 1.28
CA ASN A 54 -8.45 8.17 2.30
C ASN A 54 -9.72 7.33 2.49
N GLY A 55 -10.90 7.96 2.55
CA GLY A 55 -12.16 7.25 2.61
C GLY A 55 -12.41 6.36 1.37
N LEU A 56 -12.14 6.88 0.17
CA LEU A 56 -12.32 6.14 -1.08
C LEU A 56 -11.39 4.93 -1.17
N ILE A 57 -10.11 5.09 -0.83
CA ILE A 57 -9.15 3.99 -0.85
C ILE A 57 -9.50 2.93 0.20
N ALA A 58 -9.86 3.33 1.43
CA ALA A 58 -10.29 2.40 2.47
C ALA A 58 -11.49 1.54 2.03
N TYR A 59 -12.47 2.14 1.36
CA TYR A 59 -13.65 1.41 0.89
C TYR A 59 -13.43 0.61 -0.40
N LYS A 60 -12.52 1.03 -1.27
CA LYS A 60 -12.06 0.18 -2.39
C LYS A 60 -11.37 -1.07 -1.87
N ILE A 61 -10.54 -0.95 -0.82
CA ILE A 61 -9.91 -2.10 -0.15
C ILE A 61 -10.99 -3.01 0.45
N ALA A 62 -11.93 -2.46 1.22
CA ALA A 62 -13.00 -3.24 1.84
C ALA A 62 -13.88 -3.98 0.82
N ALA A 63 -14.25 -3.31 -0.27
CA ALA A 63 -15.03 -3.91 -1.36
C ALA A 63 -14.25 -5.02 -2.07
N HIS A 64 -12.96 -4.80 -2.38
CA HIS A 64 -12.10 -5.80 -3.01
C HIS A 64 -11.89 -7.03 -2.11
N ALA A 65 -11.64 -6.81 -0.82
CA ALA A 65 -11.52 -7.89 0.16
C ALA A 65 -12.80 -8.72 0.25
N ALA A 66 -13.98 -8.07 0.23
CA ALA A 66 -15.26 -8.74 0.16
C ALA A 66 -15.42 -9.55 -1.13
N ASP A 67 -15.00 -9.03 -2.28
CA ASP A 67 -15.07 -9.73 -3.57
C ASP A 67 -14.18 -10.99 -3.58
N ILE A 68 -12.97 -10.91 -3.01
CA ILE A 68 -12.09 -12.07 -2.79
C ILE A 68 -12.75 -13.11 -1.88
N ALA A 69 -13.27 -12.69 -0.73
CA ALA A 69 -13.89 -13.59 0.25
C ALA A 69 -15.17 -14.28 -0.29
N ARG A 70 -15.80 -13.67 -1.30
CA ARG A 70 -16.95 -14.23 -2.02
C ARG A 70 -16.55 -15.07 -3.24
N HIS A 71 -15.25 -15.25 -3.50
CA HIS A 71 -14.73 -15.99 -4.63
C HIS A 71 -15.29 -15.51 -5.97
N ARG A 72 -15.41 -14.18 -6.16
CA ARG A 72 -15.82 -13.64 -7.45
C ARG A 72 -14.78 -13.96 -8.51
N VAL A 73 -15.23 -14.30 -9.71
CA VAL A 73 -14.35 -14.65 -10.83
C VAL A 73 -13.39 -13.49 -11.12
N GLY A 74 -12.09 -13.79 -11.16
CA GLY A 74 -11.02 -12.82 -11.43
C GLY A 74 -10.69 -11.86 -10.28
N SER A 75 -11.33 -11.99 -9.11
CA SER A 75 -11.12 -11.06 -7.99
C SER A 75 -9.71 -11.10 -7.41
N ARG A 76 -8.95 -12.17 -7.64
CA ARG A 76 -7.58 -12.32 -7.15
C ARG A 76 -6.51 -12.02 -8.19
N ASP A 77 -6.88 -11.86 -9.47
CA ASP A 77 -5.91 -11.73 -10.56
C ASP A 77 -4.98 -10.53 -10.37
N ARG A 78 -5.54 -9.42 -9.86
CA ARG A 78 -4.76 -8.21 -9.55
C ARG A 78 -3.81 -8.44 -8.37
N ASP A 79 -4.25 -9.11 -7.31
CA ASP A 79 -3.44 -9.44 -6.14
C ASP A 79 -2.27 -10.34 -6.51
N ASP A 80 -2.53 -11.36 -7.34
CA ASP A 80 -1.52 -12.32 -7.78
C ASP A 80 -0.51 -11.65 -8.73
N GLN A 81 -0.95 -10.77 -9.64
CA GLN A 81 -0.07 -9.95 -10.47
C GLN A 81 0.80 -9.00 -9.65
N LEU A 82 0.21 -8.30 -8.66
CA LEU A 82 0.94 -7.37 -7.81
C LEU A 82 1.95 -8.12 -6.95
N SER A 83 1.56 -9.27 -6.40
CA SER A 83 2.45 -10.12 -5.60
C SER A 83 3.61 -10.67 -6.43
N THR A 84 3.37 -11.01 -7.70
CA THR A 84 4.42 -11.41 -8.63
C THR A 84 5.38 -10.26 -8.92
N ALA A 85 4.87 -9.05 -9.18
CA ALA A 85 5.70 -7.86 -9.37
C ALA A 85 6.54 -7.57 -8.11
N ARG A 86 5.94 -7.67 -6.92
CA ARG A 86 6.62 -7.50 -5.63
C ARG A 86 7.76 -8.50 -5.44
N TYR A 87 7.51 -9.78 -5.72
CA TYR A 87 8.53 -10.82 -5.56
C TYR A 87 9.70 -10.65 -6.53
N ASN A 88 9.42 -10.17 -7.74
CA ASN A 88 10.44 -9.91 -8.76
C ASN A 88 11.07 -8.51 -8.66
N PHE A 89 10.75 -7.74 -7.61
CA PHE A 89 11.23 -6.37 -7.42
C PHE A 89 10.94 -5.43 -8.60
N ASP A 90 9.86 -5.69 -9.33
CA ASP A 90 9.35 -4.78 -10.36
C ASP A 90 8.53 -3.67 -9.67
N TRP A 91 9.25 -2.69 -9.12
CA TRP A 91 8.68 -1.59 -8.35
C TRP A 91 7.66 -0.80 -9.14
N ASN A 92 7.96 -0.47 -10.39
CA ASN A 92 7.05 0.30 -11.24
C ASN A 92 5.76 -0.46 -11.51
N ARG A 93 5.85 -1.76 -11.84
CA ARG A 93 4.66 -2.59 -12.02
C ARG A 93 3.87 -2.75 -10.73
N GLN A 94 4.54 -2.87 -9.59
CA GLN A 94 3.88 -2.91 -8.28
C GLN A 94 3.08 -1.64 -8.02
N PHE A 95 3.64 -0.46 -8.31
CA PHE A 95 2.95 0.82 -8.13
C PHE A 95 1.73 0.93 -9.05
N GLU A 96 1.89 0.65 -10.34
CA GLU A 96 0.80 0.64 -11.33
C GLU A 96 -0.37 -0.25 -10.92
N LEU A 97 -0.06 -1.42 -10.35
CA LEU A 97 -1.07 -2.37 -9.91
C LEU A 97 -1.72 -2.01 -8.58
N SER A 98 -1.19 -1.07 -7.81
CA SER A 98 -1.75 -0.67 -6.51
C SER A 98 -3.02 0.17 -6.65
N LEU A 99 -3.85 0.23 -5.60
CA LEU A 99 -5.09 1.03 -5.62
C LEU A 99 -4.85 2.54 -5.69
N ASP A 100 -3.66 2.97 -5.28
CA ASP A 100 -3.20 4.35 -5.26
C ASP A 100 -1.72 4.43 -5.68
N PRO A 101 -1.42 4.39 -6.99
CA PRO A 101 -0.06 4.34 -7.51
C PRO A 101 0.81 5.51 -7.05
N ASP A 102 0.23 6.72 -6.98
CA ASP A 102 0.95 7.92 -6.60
C ASP A 102 1.40 7.84 -5.14
N ARG A 103 0.51 7.41 -4.23
CA ARG A 103 0.85 7.20 -2.80
C ARG A 103 1.88 6.08 -2.61
N ALA A 104 1.77 5.00 -3.38
CA ALA A 104 2.72 3.89 -3.30
C ALA A 104 4.14 4.31 -3.71
N ARG A 105 4.24 5.15 -4.76
CA ARG A 105 5.52 5.72 -5.21
C ARG A 105 6.06 6.74 -4.23
N GLU A 106 5.21 7.66 -3.75
CA GLU A 106 5.54 8.66 -2.74
C GLU A 106 6.23 8.01 -1.53
N TYR A 107 5.61 6.99 -0.92
CA TYR A 107 6.14 6.33 0.28
C TYR A 107 7.42 5.53 0.04
N HIS A 108 7.61 4.98 -1.15
CA HIS A 108 8.88 4.35 -1.49
C HIS A 108 9.99 5.40 -1.60
N ASP A 109 9.69 6.51 -2.27
CA ASP A 109 10.66 7.53 -2.66
C ASP A 109 11.06 8.45 -1.50
N GLU A 110 10.25 8.52 -0.44
CA GLU A 110 10.60 9.18 0.83
C GLU A 110 11.96 8.73 1.39
N THR A 111 12.36 7.47 1.16
CA THR A 111 13.61 6.91 1.68
C THR A 111 14.58 6.45 0.58
N LEU A 112 14.07 6.16 -0.62
CA LEU A 112 14.86 5.68 -1.76
C LEU A 112 14.46 6.44 -3.05
N PRO A 113 14.77 7.75 -3.13
CA PRO A 113 14.24 8.62 -4.18
C PRO A 113 14.83 8.36 -5.57
N ALA A 114 16.10 7.94 -5.65
CA ALA A 114 16.78 7.76 -6.93
C ALA A 114 16.16 6.62 -7.78
N ASP A 115 16.08 6.83 -9.09
CA ASP A 115 15.48 5.88 -10.03
C ASP A 115 16.15 4.49 -10.02
N ILE A 116 17.45 4.45 -9.68
CA ILE A 116 18.19 3.19 -9.55
C ILE A 116 17.56 2.26 -8.50
N TYR A 117 16.91 2.81 -7.46
CA TYR A 117 16.24 2.02 -6.44
C TYR A 117 14.96 1.35 -6.93
N LYS A 118 14.42 1.74 -8.10
CA LYS A 118 13.30 1.04 -8.75
C LYS A 118 13.72 -0.26 -9.44
N THR A 119 15.02 -0.54 -9.47
CA THR A 119 15.59 -1.83 -9.88
C THR A 119 16.24 -2.57 -8.71
N ALA A 120 16.16 -2.02 -7.49
CA ALA A 120 16.78 -2.63 -6.32
C ALA A 120 15.98 -3.83 -5.82
N GLU A 121 16.69 -4.91 -5.50
CA GLU A 121 16.09 -6.12 -4.90
C GLU A 121 15.87 -5.99 -3.38
N PHE A 122 15.55 -4.80 -2.89
CA PHE A 122 15.26 -4.51 -1.49
C PHE A 122 14.53 -3.17 -1.34
N CYS A 123 13.99 -2.91 -0.15
CA CYS A 123 13.52 -1.59 0.25
C CYS A 123 14.22 -1.12 1.53
N SER A 124 13.93 0.11 1.95
CA SER A 124 14.51 0.71 3.16
C SER A 124 14.17 -0.03 4.46
N MET A 125 13.07 -0.81 4.51
CA MET A 125 12.68 -1.53 5.73
C MET A 125 13.71 -2.59 6.17
N CYS A 126 14.24 -3.37 5.23
CA CYS A 126 15.19 -4.45 5.54
C CYS A 126 16.60 -4.17 5.00
N GLY A 127 16.72 -3.27 4.01
CA GLY A 127 17.97 -3.03 3.31
C GLY A 127 18.43 -4.23 2.47
N PRO A 128 19.59 -4.10 1.82
CA PRO A 128 20.07 -5.07 0.82
C PRO A 128 20.53 -6.40 1.41
N LYS A 129 20.77 -6.50 2.73
CA LYS A 129 21.30 -7.73 3.36
C LYS A 129 20.22 -8.62 3.97
N PHE A 130 19.07 -8.03 4.35
CA PHE A 130 18.08 -8.71 5.17
C PHE A 130 16.71 -8.80 4.49
N CYS A 131 16.62 -8.46 3.19
CA CYS A 131 15.37 -8.63 2.46
C CYS A 131 15.05 -10.12 2.32
N PRO A 132 13.93 -10.62 2.88
CA PRO A 132 13.61 -12.05 2.86
C PRO A 132 13.22 -12.56 1.46
N MET A 133 12.91 -11.66 0.53
CA MET A 133 12.58 -12.03 -0.86
C MET A 133 13.84 -12.13 -1.74
N GLN A 134 14.97 -11.58 -1.28
CA GLN A 134 16.23 -11.56 -2.00
C GLN A 134 16.97 -12.89 -1.77
N THR A 135 16.78 -13.83 -2.69
CA THR A 135 17.32 -15.20 -2.59
C THR A 135 18.52 -15.46 -3.51
N LYS A 136 18.89 -14.50 -4.37
CA LYS A 136 19.80 -14.72 -5.51
C LYS A 136 21.10 -13.91 -5.48
N VAL A 137 21.29 -13.03 -4.50
CA VAL A 137 22.43 -12.08 -4.51
C VAL A 137 23.61 -12.68 -3.74
N ASP A 138 24.78 -12.71 -4.38
CA ASP A 138 26.03 -13.17 -3.77
C ASP A 138 26.71 -12.07 -2.93
N ALA A 139 27.73 -12.46 -2.16
CA ALA A 139 28.41 -11.58 -1.23
C ALA A 139 29.17 -10.42 -1.93
N ASP A 140 29.62 -10.63 -3.15
CA ASP A 140 30.40 -9.64 -3.89
C ASP A 140 29.49 -8.53 -4.44
N ALA A 141 28.33 -8.90 -4.99
CA ALA A 141 27.31 -7.95 -5.42
C ALA A 141 26.79 -7.08 -4.26
N LEU A 142 26.64 -7.66 -3.06
CA LEU A 142 26.31 -6.90 -1.85
C LEU A 142 27.38 -5.87 -1.50
N THR A 143 28.66 -6.25 -1.59
CA THR A 143 29.79 -5.39 -1.24
C THR A 143 29.90 -4.18 -2.17
N GLU A 144 29.71 -4.38 -3.48
CA GLU A 144 29.72 -3.27 -4.45
C GLU A 144 28.55 -2.31 -4.24
N LEU A 145 27.36 -2.84 -3.94
CA LEU A 145 26.21 -2.00 -3.63
C LEU A 145 26.41 -1.17 -2.35
N GLU A 146 27.06 -1.72 -1.33
CA GLU A 146 27.39 -0.97 -0.11
C GLU A 146 28.32 0.21 -0.37
N LYS A 147 29.33 0.03 -1.24
CA LYS A 147 30.21 1.13 -1.65
C LYS A 147 29.42 2.22 -2.37
N PHE A 148 28.49 1.83 -3.25
CA PHE A 148 27.63 2.78 -3.94
C PHE A 148 26.73 3.56 -2.96
N LEU A 149 26.05 2.88 -2.05
CA LEU A 149 25.18 3.50 -1.04
C LEU A 149 25.94 4.46 -0.11
N ALA A 150 27.17 4.10 0.27
CA ALA A 150 28.03 4.96 1.08
C ALA A 150 28.45 6.22 0.32
N GLN A 151 28.73 6.11 -0.99
CA GLN A 151 29.03 7.25 -1.85
C GLN A 151 27.82 8.16 -2.04
N ASP A 152 26.63 7.59 -2.28
CA ASP A 152 25.39 8.36 -2.47
C ASP A 152 25.03 9.18 -1.23
N LYS A 153 25.14 8.59 -0.03
CA LYS A 153 24.97 9.33 1.24
C LYS A 153 25.98 10.47 1.38
N SER A 154 27.25 10.24 1.03
CA SER A 154 28.26 11.29 1.10
C SER A 154 28.00 12.44 0.11
N LEU A 155 27.39 12.16 -1.05
CA LEU A 155 27.02 13.17 -2.03
C LEU A 155 25.81 14.00 -1.57
N ALA A 156 24.83 13.35 -0.94
CA ALA A 156 23.67 14.02 -0.35
C ALA A 156 24.06 14.94 0.83
N GLU A 157 25.05 14.56 1.64
CA GLU A 157 25.54 15.35 2.78
C GLU A 157 26.40 16.57 2.38
N VAL A 158 27.04 16.54 1.19
CA VAL A 158 27.87 17.65 0.69
C VAL A 158 27.04 18.72 -0.04
N GLN A 159 25.80 18.41 -0.44
CA GLN A 159 24.90 19.31 -1.18
C GLN A 159 23.81 19.96 -0.31
N GLY A 160 23.75 19.67 1.00
CA GLY A 160 22.87 20.32 1.97
C GLY A 160 23.60 21.36 2.82
#